data_AF-A0A6I9RT12-F1
#
_entry.id   AF-A0A6I9RT12-F1
#
_cell.length_a   1.000
_cell.length_b   1.000
_cell.length_c   1.000
_cell.angle_alpha   90.00
_cell.angle_beta   90.00
_cell.angle_gamma   90.00
#
_symmetry.space_group_name_H-M   'P 1'
#
loop_
_entity.id
_entity.type
_entity.pdbx_description
1 polymer ?
#
loop_
_entity_poly.entity_id
_entity_poly.type
_entity_poly.pdbx_seq_one_letter_code
_entity_poly.pdbx_strand_id
1 'polypeptide(L)'
;MEFVLENPLMFSDEDARHPDSISSLFAAENNFLISHRGAIILSARHDAASVAHVFSPNLGPSVIYLAINYIDRFLSSREIPLVKPCIASLLSIACLSIAAKMTINGFSLADLQGSEQPQFTTATIERMEMVVLSALGWRMRSITPFAFLDFFLHSFPLADAALRQALKDRASKTLFRIQNEGKFLEFKPSMIAASALLTAAFELFPTHFLSFRSTVLSSKFVDKETLSACCDAMLPAAMDGGSKQTVKKPGSSSDSPVTVLGRRDSDNGKTVGSSLHDRDAKKTHLA
;
A
#
# COMPACT_ATOMS: atom_id res chain seq x y z
N MET A 1 -20.31 28.71 13.39
CA MET A 1 -20.10 28.53 11.94
C MET A 1 -19.11 27.39 11.81
N GLU A 2 -19.62 26.16 11.75
CA GLU A 2 -18.79 24.96 11.59
C GLU A 2 -18.26 24.94 10.16
N PHE A 3 -16.95 25.16 10.02
CA PHE A 3 -16.26 24.86 8.77
C PHE A 3 -16.16 23.35 8.67
N VAL A 4 -17.12 22.74 7.97
CA VAL A 4 -16.99 21.37 7.50
C VAL A 4 -15.85 21.39 6.48
N LEU A 5 -14.64 21.01 6.89
CA LEU A 5 -13.58 20.71 5.95
C LEU A 5 -14.04 19.50 5.15
N GLU A 6 -14.47 19.73 3.91
CA GLU A 6 -14.67 18.66 2.94
C GLU A 6 -13.37 17.87 2.81
N ASN A 7 -13.49 16.55 2.92
CA ASN A 7 -12.38 15.61 2.80
C ASN A 7 -11.76 15.74 1.40
N PRO A 8 -10.52 16.25 1.27
CA PRO A 8 -9.90 16.57 -0.01
C PRO A 8 -9.47 15.33 -0.83
N LEU A 9 -9.80 14.12 -0.36
CA LEU A 9 -9.71 12.89 -1.16
C LEU A 9 -10.92 12.70 -2.09
N MET A 10 -11.96 13.50 -1.92
CA MET A 10 -13.08 13.60 -2.85
C MET A 10 -12.88 14.88 -3.65
N PHE A 11 -12.27 14.75 -4.84
CA PHE A 11 -12.58 15.71 -5.90
C PHE A 11 -14.09 15.60 -6.09
N SER A 12 -14.83 16.66 -5.79
CA SER A 12 -16.28 16.60 -5.91
C SER A 12 -16.65 16.30 -7.37
N ASP A 13 -17.74 15.57 -7.61
CA ASP A 13 -18.24 15.33 -8.98
C ASP A 13 -18.50 16.65 -9.74
N GLU A 14 -18.63 17.77 -9.04
CA GLU A 14 -18.76 19.12 -9.59
C GLU A 14 -17.41 19.65 -10.12
N ASP A 15 -16.31 19.51 -9.37
CA ASP A 15 -14.98 20.00 -9.76
C ASP A 15 -14.39 19.24 -10.95
N ALA A 16 -14.74 17.96 -11.10
CA ALA A 16 -14.32 17.11 -12.21
C ALA A 16 -14.97 17.49 -13.56
N ARG A 17 -16.01 18.34 -13.57
CA ARG A 17 -16.76 18.72 -14.78
C ARG A 17 -16.26 20.01 -15.44
N HIS A 18 -15.35 20.76 -14.81
CA HIS A 18 -14.81 21.99 -15.39
C HIS A 18 -13.48 21.76 -16.13
N PRO A 19 -13.38 22.04 -17.44
CA PRO A 19 -12.19 21.73 -18.24
C PRO A 19 -10.92 22.49 -17.81
N ASP A 20 -11.09 23.68 -17.23
CA ASP A 20 -9.98 24.47 -16.65
C ASP A 20 -9.48 23.86 -15.33
N SER A 21 -10.38 23.28 -14.54
CA SER A 21 -10.06 22.56 -13.30
C SER A 21 -9.21 21.32 -13.59
N ILE A 22 -9.59 20.52 -14.60
CA ILE A 22 -8.83 19.33 -15.02
C ILE A 22 -7.43 19.70 -15.50
N SER A 23 -7.32 20.71 -16.38
CA SER A 23 -6.01 21.14 -16.90
C SER A 23 -5.10 21.65 -15.78
N SER A 24 -5.66 22.34 -14.79
CA SER A 24 -4.92 22.77 -13.60
C SER A 24 -4.46 21.61 -12.72
N LEU A 25 -5.26 20.53 -12.60
CA LEU A 25 -4.92 19.33 -11.85
C LEU A 25 -3.72 18.59 -12.47
N PHE A 26 -3.75 18.38 -13.79
CA PHE A 26 -2.62 17.78 -14.53
C PHE A 26 -1.38 18.68 -14.53
N ALA A 27 -1.54 20.01 -14.58
CA ALA A 27 -0.40 20.93 -14.45
C ALA A 27 0.22 20.85 -13.05
N ALA A 28 -0.63 20.79 -12.01
CA ALA A 28 -0.21 20.80 -10.63
C ALA A 28 0.47 19.48 -10.19
N GLU A 29 0.19 18.35 -10.84
CA GLU A 29 0.80 17.05 -10.52
C GLU A 29 2.34 17.09 -10.61
N ASN A 30 2.90 17.90 -11.51
CA ASN A 30 4.34 18.03 -11.69
C ASN A 30 5.03 18.63 -10.45
N ASN A 31 4.31 19.39 -9.63
CA ASN A 31 4.83 19.95 -8.38
C ASN A 31 4.94 18.92 -7.26
N PHE A 32 4.29 17.76 -7.41
CA PHE A 32 4.29 16.67 -6.43
C PHE A 32 5.12 15.48 -6.89
N LEU A 33 5.76 15.58 -8.05
CA LEU A 33 6.68 14.59 -8.56
C LEU A 33 7.92 14.58 -7.65
N ILE A 34 8.17 13.44 -7.02
CA ILE A 34 9.28 13.28 -6.10
C ILE A 34 10.57 13.30 -6.92
N SER A 35 11.26 14.44 -6.89
CA SER A 35 12.53 14.60 -7.60
C SER A 35 13.53 13.60 -7.03
N HIS A 36 14.03 12.71 -7.88
CA HIS A 36 15.06 11.70 -7.62
C HIS A 36 16.44 12.29 -7.24
N ARG A 37 16.48 13.46 -6.58
CA ARG A 37 17.72 14.19 -6.24
C ARG A 37 18.60 13.46 -5.23
N GLY A 38 18.09 12.43 -4.58
CA GLY A 38 18.87 11.39 -3.94
C GLY A 38 17.99 10.16 -3.94
N ALA A 39 18.57 8.98 -4.13
CA ALA A 39 17.86 7.74 -3.88
C ALA A 39 17.11 7.91 -2.55
N ILE A 40 15.77 7.95 -2.59
CA ILE A 40 14.99 7.80 -1.37
C ILE A 40 15.60 6.57 -0.73
N ILE A 41 16.12 6.70 0.48
CA ILE A 41 16.74 5.57 1.16
C ILE A 41 15.60 4.57 1.33
N LEU A 42 15.53 3.59 0.41
CA LEU A 42 14.37 2.72 0.27
C LEU A 42 14.12 1.96 1.58
N SER A 43 15.18 1.71 2.35
CA SER A 43 15.10 1.20 3.72
C SER A 43 14.45 2.19 4.69
N ALA A 44 14.86 3.46 4.73
CA ALA A 44 14.25 4.47 5.58
C ALA A 44 12.76 4.68 5.28
N ARG A 45 12.41 4.65 3.99
CA ARG A 45 11.03 4.68 3.53
C ARG A 45 10.27 3.44 3.98
N HIS A 46 10.84 2.26 3.77
CA HIS A 46 10.22 0.99 4.19
C HIS A 46 9.97 0.96 5.69
N ASP A 47 10.95 1.38 6.50
CA ASP A 47 10.85 1.41 7.96
C ASP A 47 9.73 2.35 8.41
N ALA A 48 9.71 3.58 7.90
CA ALA A 48 8.65 4.54 8.23
C ALA A 48 7.27 4.08 7.73
N ALA A 49 7.17 3.53 6.53
CA ALA A 49 5.91 2.99 6.00
C ALA A 49 5.42 1.79 6.84
N SER A 50 6.31 0.91 7.29
CA SER A 50 5.96 -0.25 8.11
C SER A 50 5.30 0.19 9.43
N VAL A 51 5.82 1.25 10.06
CA VAL A 51 5.22 1.86 11.25
C VAL A 51 3.84 2.43 10.91
N ALA A 52 3.69 3.12 9.79
CA ALA A 52 2.40 3.68 9.38
C ALA A 52 1.31 2.60 9.25
N HIS A 53 1.64 1.46 8.63
CA HIS A 53 0.68 0.37 8.40
C HIS A 53 0.18 -0.29 9.70
N VAL A 54 0.92 -0.24 10.81
CA VAL A 54 0.45 -0.71 12.12
C VAL A 54 -0.81 0.04 12.57
N PHE A 55 -0.95 1.31 12.18
CA PHE A 55 -2.11 2.14 12.54
C PHE A 55 -3.26 2.04 11.52
N SER A 56 -3.11 1.25 10.45
CA SER A 56 -4.13 1.09 9.40
C SER A 56 -5.51 0.66 9.92
N PRO A 57 -5.64 -0.26 10.91
CA PRO A 57 -6.96 -0.66 11.43
C PRO A 57 -7.73 0.48 12.10
N ASN A 58 -7.02 1.46 12.68
CA ASN A 58 -7.63 2.54 13.46
C ASN A 58 -7.95 3.77 12.60
N LEU A 59 -7.07 4.10 11.63
CA LEU A 59 -7.16 5.34 10.86
C LEU A 59 -7.74 5.14 9.45
N GLY A 60 -7.68 3.91 8.92
CA GLY A 60 -8.15 3.57 7.58
C GLY A 60 -7.13 3.83 6.46
N PRO A 61 -7.28 3.16 5.30
CA PRO A 61 -6.27 3.16 4.23
C PRO A 61 -5.97 4.53 3.62
N SER A 62 -6.95 5.41 3.55
CA SER A 62 -6.81 6.78 3.02
C SER A 62 -5.83 7.62 3.83
N VAL A 63 -5.90 7.54 5.16
CA VAL A 63 -5.00 8.26 6.07
C VAL A 63 -3.60 7.73 5.97
N ILE A 64 -3.45 6.39 5.95
CA ILE A 64 -2.16 5.75 5.74
C ILE A 64 -1.55 6.19 4.41
N TYR A 65 -2.39 6.27 3.36
CA TYR A 65 -1.91 6.67 2.06
C TYR A 65 -1.34 8.08 2.06
N LEU A 66 -2.07 9.02 2.66
CA LEU A 66 -1.66 10.40 2.76
C LEU A 66 -0.40 10.55 3.64
N ALA A 67 -0.30 9.79 4.73
CA ALA A 67 0.88 9.79 5.59
C ALA A 67 2.14 9.32 4.86
N ILE A 68 2.06 8.23 4.09
CA ILE A 68 3.20 7.75 3.28
C ILE A 68 3.57 8.77 2.21
N ASN A 69 2.60 9.46 1.60
CA ASN A 69 2.91 10.55 0.68
C ASN A 69 3.70 11.68 1.36
N TYR A 70 3.38 12.03 2.61
CA TYR A 70 4.16 13.01 3.37
C TYR A 70 5.56 12.50 3.71
N ILE A 71 5.70 11.23 4.09
CA ILE A 71 7.00 10.59 4.33
C ILE A 71 7.86 10.69 3.06
N ASP A 72 7.33 10.27 1.92
CA ASP A 72 8.04 10.25 0.64
C ASP A 72 8.53 11.65 0.23
N ARG A 73 7.66 12.66 0.36
CA ARG A 73 8.02 14.06 0.08
C ARG A 73 9.03 14.61 1.08
N PHE A 74 8.89 14.26 2.36
CA PHE A 74 9.81 14.69 3.41
C PHE A 74 11.21 14.14 3.16
N LEU A 75 11.32 12.84 2.87
CA LEU A 75 12.58 12.15 2.54
C LEU A 75 13.22 12.69 1.25
N SER A 76 12.42 13.12 0.28
CA SER A 76 12.93 13.77 -0.94
C SER A 76 13.46 15.18 -0.68
N SER A 77 12.86 15.91 0.26
CA SER A 77 13.22 17.30 0.57
C SER A 77 14.42 17.46 1.50
N ARG A 78 14.80 16.41 2.24
CA ARG A 78 15.86 16.48 3.25
C ARG A 78 16.76 15.25 3.23
N GLU A 79 18.05 15.49 3.27
CA GLU A 79 19.06 14.47 3.59
C GLU A 79 19.10 14.28 5.11
N ILE A 80 18.05 13.69 5.68
CA ILE A 80 18.10 13.24 7.08
C ILE A 80 18.64 11.81 7.07
N PRO A 81 19.73 11.53 7.80
CA PRO A 81 20.12 10.16 8.06
C PRO A 81 19.03 9.55 8.96
N LEU A 82 18.02 8.90 8.36
CA LEU A 82 17.07 8.03 9.05
C LEU A 82 17.76 6.72 9.52
N VAL A 83 18.99 6.84 10.01
CA VAL A 83 19.86 5.73 10.42
C VAL A 83 19.38 5.13 11.75
N LYS A 84 18.52 5.85 12.49
CA LYS A 84 17.96 5.39 13.77
C LYS A 84 16.48 5.02 13.60
N PRO A 85 16.07 3.77 13.93
CA PRO A 85 14.67 3.34 13.88
C PRO A 85 13.71 4.28 14.63
N CYS A 86 14.14 4.84 15.76
CA CYS A 86 13.33 5.80 16.52
C CYS A 86 12.97 7.06 15.72
N ILE A 87 13.85 7.54 14.84
CA ILE A 87 13.58 8.71 14.00
C ILE A 87 12.56 8.36 12.91
N ALA A 88 12.67 7.17 12.33
CA ALA A 88 11.70 6.66 11.36
C ALA A 88 10.31 6.51 11.99
N SER A 89 10.21 5.96 13.19
CA SER A 89 8.95 5.85 13.94
C SER A 89 8.36 7.22 14.26
N LEU A 90 9.17 8.16 14.76
CA LEU A 90 8.70 9.51 15.08
C LEU A 90 8.22 10.26 13.83
N LEU A 91 8.96 10.16 12.71
CA LEU A 91 8.53 10.70 11.42
C LEU A 91 7.18 10.10 11.00
N SER A 92 7.06 8.78 11.05
CA SER A 92 5.83 8.09 10.67
C SER A 92 4.64 8.53 11.52
N ILE A 93 4.79 8.58 12.84
CA ILE A 93 3.73 8.99 13.77
C ILE A 93 3.32 10.45 13.54
N ALA A 94 4.30 11.34 13.30
CA ALA A 94 4.00 12.73 12.96
C ALA A 94 3.27 12.86 11.62
N CYS A 95 3.70 12.14 10.58
CA CYS A 95 3.01 12.12 9.28
C CYS A 95 1.59 11.55 9.38
N LEU A 96 1.38 10.50 10.18
CA LEU A 96 0.05 9.96 10.48
C LEU A 96 -0.84 10.96 11.17
N SER A 97 -0.32 11.64 12.20
CA SER A 97 -1.08 12.65 12.93
C SER A 97 -1.48 13.82 12.03
N ILE A 98 -0.57 14.32 11.19
CA ILE A 98 -0.92 15.37 10.20
C ILE A 98 -1.95 14.85 9.19
N ALA A 99 -1.77 13.63 8.68
CA ALA A 99 -2.71 13.03 7.72
C ALA A 99 -4.10 12.89 8.33
N ALA A 100 -4.19 12.36 9.54
CA ALA A 100 -5.45 12.21 10.27
C ALA A 100 -6.11 13.56 10.53
N LYS A 101 -5.36 14.59 10.96
CA LYS A 101 -5.86 15.97 11.12
C LYS A 101 -6.38 16.57 9.81
N MET A 102 -5.88 16.12 8.65
CA MET A 102 -6.30 16.59 7.33
C MET A 102 -7.53 15.86 6.79
N THR A 103 -7.88 14.70 7.34
CA THR A 103 -8.93 13.82 6.80
C THR A 103 -10.06 13.52 7.78
N ILE A 104 -9.79 13.50 9.09
CA ILE A 104 -10.70 13.14 10.16
C ILE A 104 -11.01 14.39 10.99
N ASN A 105 -12.26 14.82 10.97
CA ASN A 105 -12.71 15.98 11.74
C ASN A 105 -12.62 15.69 13.24
N GLY A 106 -12.02 16.60 14.00
CA GLY A 106 -11.92 16.47 15.45
C GLY A 106 -10.84 15.49 15.94
N PHE A 107 -9.97 15.00 15.05
CA PHE A 107 -8.88 14.10 15.43
C PHE A 107 -7.96 14.71 16.49
N SER A 108 -7.70 13.95 17.55
CA SER A 108 -6.75 14.28 18.61
C SER A 108 -5.56 13.33 18.59
N LEU A 109 -4.38 13.82 18.98
CA LEU A 109 -3.21 12.93 19.11
C LEU A 109 -3.42 11.83 20.17
N ALA A 110 -4.32 12.07 21.14
CA ALA A 110 -4.71 11.06 22.11
C ALA A 110 -5.30 9.80 21.43
N ASP A 111 -6.00 9.97 20.30
CA ASP A 111 -6.59 8.88 19.53
C ASP A 111 -5.51 7.99 18.90
N LEU A 112 -4.35 8.56 18.59
CA LEU A 112 -3.20 7.84 18.04
C LEU A 112 -2.41 7.09 19.11
N GLN A 113 -2.41 7.59 20.34
CA GLN A 113 -1.64 7.06 21.47
C GLN A 113 -2.36 5.94 22.25
N GLY A 114 -3.56 5.52 21.81
CA GLY A 114 -4.45 4.59 22.51
C GLY A 114 -3.96 3.13 22.68
N SER A 115 -2.71 2.79 22.33
CA SER A 115 -2.12 1.47 22.65
C SER A 115 -1.02 1.61 23.69
N GLU A 116 -0.94 0.64 24.60
CA GLU A 116 -0.02 0.57 25.74
C GLU A 116 1.34 1.27 25.51
N GLN A 117 1.59 2.28 26.35
CA GLN A 117 2.82 3.10 26.42
C GLN A 117 3.15 3.86 25.11
N PRO A 118 2.76 5.14 24.98
CA PRO A 118 3.13 5.94 23.81
C PRO A 118 4.66 6.05 23.71
N GLN A 119 5.23 5.56 22.61
CA GLN A 119 6.68 5.58 22.36
C GLN A 119 7.29 6.99 22.42
N PHE A 120 6.47 8.03 22.15
CA PHE A 120 6.87 9.42 22.16
C PHE A 120 5.84 10.27 22.90
N THR A 121 6.33 11.31 23.60
CA THR A 121 5.45 12.30 24.22
C THR A 121 4.76 13.16 23.16
N THR A 122 3.56 13.67 23.48
CA THR A 122 2.79 14.59 22.61
C THR A 122 3.64 15.75 22.12
N ALA A 123 4.37 16.41 23.03
CA ALA A 123 5.26 17.52 22.68
C ALA A 123 6.40 17.11 21.71
N THR A 124 6.84 15.85 21.72
CA THR A 124 7.86 15.38 20.77
C THR A 124 7.25 15.19 19.38
N ILE A 125 6.04 14.63 19.32
CA ILE A 125 5.31 14.44 18.07
C ILE A 125 4.97 15.79 17.45
N GLU A 126 4.42 16.74 18.20
CA GLU A 126 4.08 18.09 17.71
C GLU A 126 5.30 18.84 17.16
N ARG A 127 6.47 18.71 17.80
CA ARG A 127 7.72 19.28 17.26
C ARG A 127 8.08 18.64 15.92
N MET A 128 7.94 17.33 15.80
CA MET A 128 8.18 16.64 14.53
C MET A 128 7.15 17.03 13.47
N GLU A 129 5.88 17.23 13.84
CA GLU A 129 4.85 17.73 12.92
C GLU A 129 5.27 19.07 12.32
N MET A 130 5.73 20.00 13.15
CA MET A 130 6.21 21.31 12.68
C MET A 130 7.42 21.19 11.74
N VAL A 131 8.32 20.25 11.98
CA VAL A 131 9.45 19.96 11.08
C VAL A 131 8.96 19.46 9.72
N VAL A 132 8.00 18.53 9.71
CA VAL A 132 7.37 17.99 8.48
C VAL A 132 6.63 19.10 7.72
N LEU A 133 5.75 19.85 8.40
CA LEU A 133 4.99 20.96 7.82
C LEU A 133 5.91 21.99 7.18
N SER A 134 6.98 22.38 7.88
CA SER A 134 7.95 23.34 7.37
C SER A 134 8.72 22.80 6.17
N ALA A 135 9.14 21.52 6.19
CA ALA A 135 9.82 20.88 5.07
C ALA A 135 8.94 20.81 3.81
N LEU A 136 7.63 20.60 4.00
CA LEU A 136 6.66 20.49 2.91
C LEU A 136 6.05 21.85 2.51
N GLY A 137 6.52 22.96 3.10
CA GLY A 137 5.98 24.30 2.85
C GLY A 137 4.49 24.40 3.16
N TRP A 138 4.00 23.64 4.15
CA TRP A 138 2.59 23.55 4.55
C TRP A 138 1.64 23.03 3.44
N ARG A 139 2.19 22.50 2.35
CA ARG A 139 1.41 21.96 1.22
C ARG A 139 0.93 20.54 1.55
N MET A 140 0.01 20.41 2.48
CA MET A 140 -0.50 19.11 2.95
C MET A 140 -1.63 18.56 2.07
N ARG A 141 -2.23 19.41 1.23
CA ARG A 141 -3.15 18.96 0.18
C ARG A 141 -2.35 18.37 -0.99
N SER A 142 -1.92 17.11 -0.84
CA SER A 142 -1.18 16.39 -1.86
C SER A 142 -2.07 15.98 -3.02
N ILE A 143 -1.56 16.11 -4.24
CA ILE A 143 -2.18 15.49 -5.41
C ILE A 143 -1.82 13.99 -5.38
N THR A 144 -2.85 13.15 -5.32
CA THR A 144 -2.72 11.68 -5.27
C THR A 144 -3.39 11.06 -6.49
N PRO A 145 -3.09 9.80 -6.86
CA PRO A 145 -3.75 9.12 -7.97
C PRO A 145 -5.29 9.07 -7.81
N PHE A 146 -5.81 9.10 -6.57
CA PHE A 146 -7.25 9.12 -6.31
C PHE A 146 -7.95 10.32 -6.97
N ALA A 147 -7.30 11.47 -7.03
CA ALA A 147 -7.86 12.68 -7.65
C ALA A 147 -8.11 12.54 -9.17
N PHE A 148 -7.45 11.59 -9.83
CA PHE A 148 -7.59 11.35 -11.27
C PHE A 148 -8.56 10.20 -11.60
N LEU A 149 -9.00 9.42 -10.59
CA LEU A 149 -9.87 8.28 -10.84
C LEU A 149 -11.18 8.71 -11.49
N ASP A 150 -11.83 9.74 -10.93
CA ASP A 150 -13.11 10.22 -11.44
C ASP A 150 -13.00 10.80 -12.86
N PHE A 151 -11.90 11.50 -13.17
CA PHE A 151 -11.64 11.98 -14.52
C PHE A 151 -11.65 10.85 -15.55
N PHE A 152 -10.91 9.77 -15.31
CA PHE A 152 -10.87 8.64 -16.24
C PHE A 152 -12.18 7.84 -16.23
N LEU A 153 -12.81 7.63 -15.08
CA LEU A 153 -14.10 6.92 -14.98
C LEU A 153 -15.20 7.61 -15.78
N HIS A 154 -15.24 8.94 -15.77
CA HIS A 154 -16.22 9.71 -16.54
C HIS A 154 -16.04 9.56 -18.05
N SER A 155 -14.82 9.28 -18.50
CA SER A 155 -14.53 9.04 -19.93
C SER A 155 -14.99 7.66 -20.39
N PHE A 156 -15.15 6.69 -19.49
CA PHE A 156 -15.51 5.33 -19.88
C PHE A 156 -16.98 5.22 -20.30
N PRO A 157 -17.29 4.42 -21.35
CA PRO A 157 -18.65 4.17 -21.81
C PRO A 157 -19.42 3.21 -20.87
N LEU A 158 -19.44 3.52 -19.57
CA LEU A 158 -20.19 2.83 -18.53
C LEU A 158 -21.39 3.70 -18.16
N ALA A 159 -22.61 3.24 -18.45
CA ALA A 159 -23.82 3.98 -18.05
C ALA A 159 -24.24 3.70 -16.60
N ASP A 160 -23.85 2.54 -16.06
CA ASP A 160 -24.25 2.09 -14.73
C ASP A 160 -23.34 2.67 -13.63
N ALA A 161 -23.94 3.40 -12.70
CA ALA A 161 -23.26 4.00 -11.56
C ALA A 161 -22.67 2.94 -10.61
N ALA A 162 -23.32 1.80 -10.42
CA ALA A 162 -22.81 0.71 -9.57
C ALA A 162 -21.55 0.08 -10.17
N LEU A 163 -21.49 -0.08 -11.50
CA LEU A 163 -20.30 -0.59 -12.18
C LEU A 163 -19.14 0.42 -12.12
N ARG A 164 -19.43 1.72 -12.28
CA ARG A 164 -18.43 2.79 -12.08
C ARG A 164 -17.86 2.75 -10.67
N GLN A 165 -18.72 2.62 -9.65
CA GLN A 165 -18.29 2.54 -8.26
C GLN A 165 -17.45 1.27 -8.00
N ALA A 166 -17.86 0.11 -8.52
CA ALA A 166 -17.09 -1.12 -8.38
C ALA A 166 -15.69 -1.00 -9.00
N LEU A 167 -15.58 -0.32 -10.15
CA LEU A 167 -14.31 -0.06 -10.81
C LEU A 167 -13.44 0.91 -9.99
N LYS A 168 -14.04 1.99 -9.44
CA LYS A 168 -13.38 2.96 -8.54
C LYS A 168 -12.85 2.27 -7.28
N ASP A 169 -13.65 1.42 -6.65
CA ASP A 169 -13.29 0.68 -5.45
C ASP A 169 -12.14 -0.29 -5.72
N ARG A 170 -12.19 -1.01 -6.85
CA ARG A 170 -11.13 -1.95 -7.22
C ARG A 170 -9.83 -1.24 -7.55
N ALA A 171 -9.89 -0.13 -8.29
CA ALA A 171 -8.72 0.70 -8.55
C ALA A 171 -8.14 1.27 -7.25
N SER A 172 -8.98 1.77 -6.34
CA SER A 172 -8.56 2.28 -5.03
C SER A 172 -7.83 1.22 -4.20
N LYS A 173 -8.36 -0.02 -4.16
CA LYS A 173 -7.68 -1.15 -3.51
C LYS A 173 -6.31 -1.43 -4.13
N THR A 174 -6.19 -1.37 -5.45
CA THR A 174 -4.91 -1.50 -6.15
C THR A 174 -3.94 -0.39 -5.76
N LEU A 175 -4.39 0.86 -5.70
CA LEU A 175 -3.58 2.01 -5.29
C LEU A 175 -3.03 1.84 -3.86
N PHE A 176 -3.86 1.39 -2.91
CA PHE A 176 -3.40 1.14 -1.54
C PHE A 176 -2.33 0.05 -1.47
N ARG A 177 -2.46 -1.02 -2.26
CA ARG A 177 -1.47 -2.10 -2.28
C ARG A 177 -0.12 -1.66 -2.85
N ILE A 178 -0.14 -1.00 -4.00
CA ILE A 178 1.10 -0.63 -4.70
C ILE A 178 1.84 0.51 -4.03
N GLN A 179 1.23 1.18 -3.06
CA GLN A 179 1.80 2.36 -2.44
C GLN A 179 3.21 2.13 -1.88
N ASN A 180 3.51 0.96 -1.32
CA ASN A 180 4.82 0.67 -0.76
C ASN A 180 5.87 0.29 -1.83
N GLU A 181 5.47 0.10 -3.08
CA GLU A 181 6.40 -0.28 -4.15
C GLU A 181 7.11 0.96 -4.69
N GLY A 182 8.41 1.09 -4.37
CA GLY A 182 9.21 2.27 -4.71
C GLY A 182 9.27 2.60 -6.21
N LYS A 183 9.10 1.59 -7.08
CA LYS A 183 9.05 1.78 -8.54
C LYS A 183 7.92 2.69 -9.01
N PHE A 184 6.84 2.85 -8.21
CA PHE A 184 5.74 3.75 -8.59
C PHE A 184 6.02 5.22 -8.29
N LEU A 185 7.07 5.54 -7.53
CA LEU A 185 7.46 6.92 -7.22
C LEU A 185 8.00 7.66 -8.46
N GLU A 186 8.36 6.93 -9.51
CA GLU A 186 8.84 7.47 -10.79
C GLU A 186 7.69 7.90 -11.72
N PHE A 187 6.47 7.38 -11.49
CA PHE A 187 5.32 7.68 -12.32
C PHE A 187 4.52 8.87 -11.77
N LYS A 188 3.90 9.64 -12.66
CA LYS A 188 2.98 10.70 -12.25
C LYS A 188 1.70 10.12 -11.64
N PRO A 189 1.06 10.82 -10.70
CA PRO A 189 -0.19 10.35 -10.10
C PRO A 189 -1.29 10.01 -11.11
N SER A 190 -1.43 10.79 -12.20
CA SER A 190 -2.37 10.49 -13.28
C SER A 190 -2.10 9.17 -13.99
N MET A 191 -0.83 8.85 -14.26
CA MET A 191 -0.42 7.59 -14.89
C MET A 191 -0.73 6.40 -13.99
N ILE A 192 -0.42 6.52 -12.70
CA ILE A 192 -0.74 5.49 -11.70
C ILE A 192 -2.26 5.27 -11.62
N ALA A 193 -3.05 6.34 -11.62
CA ALA A 193 -4.51 6.24 -11.58
C ALA A 193 -5.09 5.54 -12.82
N ALA A 194 -4.63 5.93 -14.01
CA ALA A 194 -5.02 5.32 -15.27
C ALA A 194 -4.66 3.82 -15.30
N SER A 195 -3.43 3.47 -14.92
CA SER A 195 -2.98 2.08 -14.84
C SER A 195 -3.79 1.27 -13.82
N ALA A 196 -4.15 1.86 -12.67
CA ALA A 196 -4.98 1.19 -11.66
C ALA A 196 -6.40 0.91 -12.18
N LEU A 197 -7.00 1.85 -12.90
CA LEU A 197 -8.30 1.67 -13.54
C LEU A 197 -8.25 0.63 -14.66
N LEU A 198 -7.22 0.64 -15.50
CA LEU A 198 -7.06 -0.37 -16.56
C LEU A 198 -6.82 -1.76 -15.98
N THR A 199 -6.05 -1.87 -14.90
CA THR A 199 -5.86 -3.13 -14.17
C THR A 199 -7.18 -3.63 -13.58
N ALA A 200 -7.93 -2.75 -12.91
CA ALA A 200 -9.24 -3.09 -12.36
C ALA A 200 -10.25 -3.48 -13.46
N ALA A 201 -10.22 -2.80 -14.61
CA ALA A 201 -11.04 -3.11 -15.76
C ALA A 201 -10.71 -4.45 -16.40
N PHE A 202 -9.42 -4.80 -16.49
CA PHE A 202 -8.97 -6.08 -16.98
C PHE A 202 -9.52 -7.24 -16.11
N GLU A 203 -9.58 -7.04 -14.80
CA GLU A 203 -10.07 -8.04 -13.85
C GLU A 203 -11.61 -8.13 -13.80
N LEU A 204 -12.31 -6.99 -13.80
CA LEU A 204 -13.77 -6.95 -13.60
C LEU A 204 -14.57 -6.96 -14.92
N PHE A 205 -14.01 -6.40 -15.99
CA PHE A 205 -14.70 -6.14 -17.26
C PHE A 205 -13.84 -6.52 -18.48
N PRO A 206 -13.38 -7.78 -18.61
CA PRO A 206 -12.46 -8.18 -19.68
C PRO A 206 -13.00 -7.92 -21.09
N THR A 207 -14.33 -7.95 -21.27
CA THR A 207 -15.00 -7.64 -22.54
C THR A 207 -14.93 -6.16 -22.92
N HIS A 208 -14.92 -5.25 -21.94
CA HIS A 208 -14.88 -3.81 -22.15
C HIS A 208 -13.45 -3.23 -22.06
N PHE A 209 -12.49 -4.02 -21.60
CA PHE A 209 -11.10 -3.59 -21.37
C PHE A 209 -10.49 -2.85 -22.57
N LEU A 210 -10.63 -3.37 -23.79
CA LEU A 210 -10.06 -2.74 -24.99
C LEU A 210 -10.67 -1.35 -25.26
N SER A 211 -11.96 -1.19 -25.00
CA SER A 211 -12.66 0.09 -25.14
C SER A 211 -12.17 1.10 -24.10
N PHE A 212 -12.03 0.68 -22.85
CA PHE A 212 -11.51 1.56 -21.78
C PHE A 212 -10.05 1.93 -22.05
N ARG A 213 -9.21 0.98 -22.46
CA ARG A 213 -7.82 1.22 -22.85
C ARG A 213 -7.72 2.22 -24.00
N SER A 214 -8.53 2.05 -25.04
CA SER A 214 -8.57 3.00 -26.17
C SER A 214 -8.98 4.41 -25.73
N THR A 215 -9.89 4.52 -24.76
CA THR A 215 -10.35 5.80 -24.21
C THR A 215 -9.26 6.49 -23.39
N VAL A 216 -8.53 5.75 -22.55
CA VAL A 216 -7.38 6.31 -21.81
C VAL A 216 -6.30 6.79 -22.78
N LEU A 217 -5.97 5.98 -23.79
CA LEU A 217 -4.92 6.28 -24.77
C LEU A 217 -5.25 7.43 -25.74
N SER A 218 -6.53 7.79 -25.87
CA SER A 218 -6.96 8.94 -26.68
C SER A 218 -6.93 10.27 -25.90
N SER A 219 -6.74 10.22 -24.58
CA SER A 219 -6.62 11.42 -23.75
C SER A 219 -5.34 12.19 -24.07
N LYS A 220 -5.48 13.52 -24.29
CA LYS A 220 -4.35 14.43 -24.53
C LYS A 220 -3.39 14.57 -23.34
N PHE A 221 -3.81 14.15 -22.15
CA PHE A 221 -3.03 14.28 -20.92
C PHE A 221 -2.19 13.04 -20.60
N VAL A 222 -2.31 11.98 -21.40
CA VAL A 222 -1.69 10.68 -21.13
C VAL A 222 -0.51 10.46 -22.07
N ASP A 223 0.66 10.21 -21.49
CA ASP A 223 1.82 9.73 -22.23
C ASP A 223 1.75 8.21 -22.44
N LYS A 224 1.75 7.76 -23.69
CA LYS A 224 1.47 6.35 -24.03
C LYS A 224 2.55 5.40 -23.55
N GLU A 225 3.81 5.82 -23.65
CA GLU A 225 4.97 5.00 -23.27
C GLU A 225 5.02 4.82 -21.75
N THR A 226 4.90 5.94 -21.02
CA THR A 226 4.85 5.95 -19.55
C THR A 226 3.64 5.16 -19.04
N LEU A 227 2.47 5.22 -19.72
CA LEU A 227 1.30 4.44 -19.32
C LEU A 227 1.56 2.95 -19.45
N SER A 228 2.15 2.52 -20.57
CA SER A 228 2.46 1.11 -20.79
C SER A 228 3.41 0.61 -19.71
N ALA A 229 4.50 1.33 -19.45
CA ALA A 229 5.45 0.98 -18.41
C ALA A 229 4.80 0.90 -17.01
N CYS A 230 3.91 1.83 -16.68
CA CYS A 230 3.19 1.82 -15.40
C CYS A 230 2.19 0.66 -15.30
N CYS A 231 1.48 0.32 -16.38
CA CYS A 231 0.60 -0.86 -16.46
C CYS A 231 1.40 -2.16 -16.28
N ASP A 232 2.52 -2.31 -16.97
CA ASP A 232 3.38 -3.48 -16.88
C ASP A 232 3.95 -3.67 -15.46
N ALA A 233 4.28 -2.56 -14.79
CA ALA A 233 4.70 -2.58 -13.39
C ALA A 233 3.56 -2.99 -12.42
N MET A 234 2.30 -2.71 -12.77
CA MET A 234 1.12 -2.91 -11.91
C MET A 234 0.49 -4.30 -12.04
N LEU A 235 0.60 -4.95 -13.20
CA LEU A 235 0.04 -6.28 -13.46
C LEU A 235 0.55 -7.37 -12.48
N PRO A 236 1.87 -7.48 -12.16
CA PRO A 236 2.36 -8.45 -11.18
C PRO A 236 1.90 -8.11 -9.77
N ALA A 237 1.88 -6.82 -9.42
CA ALA A 237 1.40 -6.37 -8.13
C ALA A 237 -0.07 -6.75 -7.94
N ALA A 238 -0.87 -6.70 -9.02
CA ALA A 238 -2.29 -7.07 -9.10
C ALA A 238 -2.64 -8.49 -8.64
N MET A 239 -1.74 -9.43 -8.91
CA MET A 239 -2.02 -10.86 -8.80
C MET A 239 -1.51 -11.49 -7.48
N ASP A 240 -0.62 -10.84 -6.71
CA ASP A 240 0.00 -11.42 -5.49
C ASP A 240 -0.90 -11.38 -4.23
N GLY A 241 -2.22 -11.49 -4.41
CA GLY A 241 -3.21 -11.66 -3.32
C GLY A 241 -3.47 -13.12 -2.93
N GLY A 242 -2.76 -14.08 -3.54
CA GLY A 242 -2.81 -15.49 -3.21
C GLY A 242 -1.66 -15.88 -2.31
N SER A 243 -1.96 -16.47 -1.15
CA SER A 243 -1.01 -17.10 -0.24
C SER A 243 0.16 -17.76 -0.98
N LYS A 244 1.40 -17.39 -0.65
CA LYS A 244 2.61 -18.06 -1.16
C LYS A 244 2.67 -19.48 -0.61
N GLN A 245 1.92 -20.40 -1.20
CA GLN A 245 2.24 -21.82 -1.14
C GLN A 245 3.34 -22.08 -2.17
N THR A 246 4.54 -22.35 -1.66
CA THR A 246 5.66 -22.87 -2.44
C THR A 246 5.26 -24.20 -3.06
N VAL A 247 4.86 -24.19 -4.33
CA VAL A 247 4.73 -25.40 -5.13
C VAL A 247 6.14 -25.84 -5.51
N LYS A 248 6.60 -26.93 -4.90
CA LYS A 248 7.81 -27.64 -5.36
C LYS A 248 7.57 -28.17 -6.77
N LYS A 249 8.51 -27.86 -7.67
CA LYS A 249 8.60 -28.42 -9.03
C LYS A 249 8.66 -29.96 -8.96
N PRO A 250 7.90 -30.71 -9.78
CA PRO A 250 8.18 -32.11 -10.01
C PRO A 250 9.31 -32.21 -11.05
N GLY A 251 10.46 -32.72 -10.61
CA GLY A 251 11.57 -33.08 -11.48
C GLY A 251 11.39 -34.50 -12.00
N SER A 252 11.36 -34.62 -13.32
CA SER A 252 12.00 -35.64 -14.17
C SER A 252 11.97 -37.12 -13.76
N SER A 253 11.41 -37.89 -14.69
CA SER A 253 11.38 -39.36 -14.79
C SER A 253 12.73 -40.06 -14.85
N SER A 254 12.82 -41.18 -14.12
CA SER A 254 13.43 -42.48 -14.47
C SER A 254 13.18 -43.34 -13.21
N ASP A 255 12.54 -44.51 -13.22
CA ASP A 255 12.97 -45.74 -13.88
C ASP A 255 11.87 -46.79 -13.64
N SER A 256 11.67 -47.70 -14.60
CA SER A 256 10.83 -48.90 -14.42
C SER A 256 11.56 -49.96 -13.59
N PRO A 257 10.82 -50.81 -12.84
CA PRO A 257 11.10 -52.25 -12.88
C PRO A 257 9.80 -53.07 -12.98
N VAL A 258 9.67 -53.99 -13.94
CA VAL A 258 10.13 -55.40 -13.90
C VAL A 258 9.50 -56.22 -12.76
N THR A 259 8.57 -57.07 -13.20
CA THR A 259 7.95 -58.21 -12.51
C THR A 259 8.98 -59.21 -11.97
N VAL A 260 8.69 -59.86 -10.84
CA VAL A 260 8.77 -61.34 -10.59
C VAL A 260 9.01 -61.68 -9.12
N LEU A 261 8.06 -62.46 -8.58
CA LEU A 261 8.10 -63.51 -7.56
C LEU A 261 9.19 -63.54 -6.47
N GLY A 262 8.75 -63.79 -5.23
CA GLY A 262 9.62 -64.42 -4.23
C GLY A 262 9.12 -64.44 -2.78
N ARG A 263 8.22 -65.39 -2.47
CA ARG A 263 8.23 -66.27 -1.28
C ARG A 263 8.44 -65.63 0.12
N ARG A 264 7.37 -65.65 0.93
CA ARG A 264 7.43 -65.61 2.41
C ARG A 264 7.57 -67.03 2.96
N ASP A 265 8.53 -67.22 3.85
CA ASP A 265 8.52 -68.21 4.93
C ASP A 265 8.93 -67.42 6.20
N SER A 266 8.02 -67.23 7.16
CA SER A 266 7.96 -67.94 8.46
C SER A 266 9.23 -67.78 9.30
N ASP A 267 9.16 -67.12 10.46
CA ASP A 267 8.91 -67.82 11.73
C ASP A 267 8.84 -66.85 12.95
N ASN A 268 8.19 -67.39 13.98
CA ASN A 268 7.83 -67.00 15.34
C ASN A 268 8.66 -66.05 16.22
N GLY A 269 7.94 -65.51 17.22
CA GLY A 269 8.37 -65.44 18.62
C GLY A 269 8.12 -64.06 19.26
N LYS A 270 7.02 -63.83 20.01
CA LYS A 270 6.94 -63.95 21.50
C LYS A 270 8.15 -63.30 22.21
N THR A 271 8.04 -62.39 23.19
CA THR A 271 7.14 -62.32 24.36
C THR A 271 7.49 -61.06 25.18
N VAL A 272 6.49 -60.48 25.87
CA VAL A 272 6.46 -60.01 27.30
C VAL A 272 7.63 -59.13 27.80
N GLY A 273 7.48 -58.00 28.51
CA GLY A 273 6.37 -57.37 29.22
C GLY A 273 6.84 -56.74 30.54
N SER A 274 6.16 -55.68 30.98
CA SER A 274 6.14 -55.11 32.35
C SER A 274 7.43 -54.40 32.82
N SER A 275 7.48 -53.43 33.74
CA SER A 275 6.48 -52.71 34.54
C SER A 275 7.21 -51.63 35.38
N LEU A 276 6.59 -50.46 35.50
CA LEU A 276 6.46 -49.52 36.66
C LEU A 276 7.65 -49.05 37.53
N HIS A 277 7.50 -47.77 37.90
CA HIS A 277 7.81 -47.13 39.20
C HIS A 277 9.28 -46.73 39.44
N ASP A 278 9.64 -45.61 40.10
CA ASP A 278 8.90 -44.63 40.91
C ASP A 278 9.86 -43.44 41.19
N ARG A 279 9.30 -42.29 41.63
CA ARG A 279 9.87 -41.32 42.61
C ARG A 279 11.23 -40.62 42.35
N ASP A 280 11.54 -39.43 42.86
CA ASP A 280 10.84 -38.32 43.53
C ASP A 280 11.87 -37.19 43.69
N ALA A 281 11.35 -35.99 43.98
CA ALA A 281 11.89 -34.99 44.92
C ALA A 281 13.10 -34.08 44.57
N LYS A 282 12.76 -32.77 44.70
CA LYS A 282 13.41 -31.74 45.55
C LYS A 282 14.73 -31.12 45.04
N LYS A 283 15.06 -29.84 45.27
CA LYS A 283 14.41 -28.63 45.82
C LYS A 283 15.46 -27.49 45.71
N THR A 284 15.01 -26.25 45.52
CA THR A 284 15.57 -24.97 46.07
C THR A 284 17.08 -24.66 46.03
N HIS A 285 17.43 -23.50 45.46
CA HIS A 285 17.84 -22.24 46.15
C HIS A 285 18.37 -21.26 45.08
N LEU A 286 17.73 -20.12 44.81
CA LEU A 286 17.91 -18.80 45.45
C LEU A 286 19.37 -18.39 45.70
N ALA A 287 19.91 -17.54 44.83
CA ALA A 287 20.35 -16.18 45.12
C ALA A 287 20.38 -15.38 43.81
#